data_AF-A0A2V9KZQ0-F1
#
_entry.id   AF-A0A2V9KZQ0-F1
#
_cell.length_a   1.000
_cell.length_b   1.000
_cell.length_c   1.000
_cell.angle_alpha   90.00
_cell.angle_beta   90.00
_cell.angle_gamma   90.00
#
_symmetry.space_group_name_H-M   'P 1'
#
loop_
_entity.id
_entity.type
_entity.pdbx_description
1 polymer ?
#
loop_
_entity_poly.entity_id
_entity_poly.type
_entity_poly.pdbx_seq_one_letter_code
_entity_poly.pdbx_strand_id
1 'polypeptide(L)'
;MKVYLDEAPHVGLNGKPFWYGGLLNIFNTTEGPQLRPNDDWSNLADAKAKFQQFYTRISSRPEGGIISLYFHPCEFVHREFWDATNFARGANPPPDQWKLPPTKSNEESERAFQYLEGLVAYMKPFPGVKFVTASEALQLYSDAAQNRVFSTQELGEISKQVDPQVTFQVRSGYALSPSEVFTLLNKFVSGVVRKKASEPILLEGSPYGPESGGGELKEEIQVPWSQFSRTALDVSSALESTGQIPNVVWLGSAAVPPESYLVALAHVAGTLLMKGEPPESVTVPPASLAAAQYVAQDKPQLWDWIIFPQGFDPPHLMDLARLQAWTLKPAIIRGSP
;
A
#
# COMPACT_ATOMS: atom_id res chain seq x y z
N MET A 1 4.71 -10.02 12.48
CA MET A 1 5.62 -9.36 11.51
C MET A 1 4.78 -8.40 10.68
N LYS A 2 5.16 -7.13 10.51
CA LYS A 2 4.39 -6.12 9.75
C LYS A 2 4.97 -5.88 8.34
N VAL A 3 5.46 -6.95 7.71
CA VAL A 3 6.07 -6.91 6.38
C VAL A 3 5.47 -8.02 5.54
N TYR A 4 5.11 -7.71 4.30
CA TYR A 4 4.75 -8.64 3.26
C TYR A 4 5.79 -8.58 2.15
N LEU A 5 6.37 -9.74 1.82
CA LEU A 5 7.40 -9.91 0.80
C LEU A 5 6.89 -10.96 -0.18
N ASP A 6 6.66 -10.57 -1.41
CA ASP A 6 6.22 -11.47 -2.48
C ASP A 6 6.37 -10.73 -3.83
N GLU A 7 5.94 -11.33 -4.93
CA GLU A 7 5.95 -10.70 -6.24
C GLU A 7 4.74 -11.13 -7.07
N ALA A 8 3.79 -10.20 -7.27
CA ALA A 8 2.63 -10.39 -8.15
C ALA A 8 1.99 -9.05 -8.53
N PRO A 9 1.14 -9.00 -9.57
CA PRO A 9 0.64 -7.74 -10.14
C PRO A 9 -0.58 -7.13 -9.42
N HIS A 10 -1.04 -7.68 -8.29
CA HIS A 10 -2.30 -7.32 -7.63
C HIS A 10 -2.34 -5.88 -7.11
N VAL A 11 -1.27 -5.44 -6.45
CA VAL A 11 -1.11 -4.12 -5.83
C VAL A 11 0.32 -3.69 -6.08
N GLY A 12 0.60 -2.42 -6.33
CA GLY A 12 1.97 -1.96 -6.48
C GLY A 12 2.08 -0.44 -6.48
N LEU A 13 3.28 0.09 -6.25
CA LEU A 13 3.50 1.53 -6.25
C LEU A 13 4.73 1.89 -7.08
N ASN A 14 4.56 1.84 -8.40
CA ASN A 14 5.61 2.19 -9.39
C ASN A 14 6.93 1.43 -9.17
N GLY A 15 6.85 0.14 -8.83
CA GLY A 15 8.03 -0.70 -8.58
C GLY A 15 8.76 -0.41 -7.26
N LYS A 16 8.19 0.38 -6.34
CA LYS A 16 8.81 0.78 -5.08
C LYS A 16 8.07 0.19 -3.87
N PRO A 17 8.73 0.03 -2.71
CA PRO A 17 8.08 -0.34 -1.46
C PRO A 17 6.97 0.64 -1.06
N PHE A 18 5.91 0.11 -0.45
CA PHE A 18 4.74 0.88 -0.04
C PHE A 18 4.12 0.34 1.24
N TRP A 19 3.32 1.17 1.90
CA TRP A 19 2.46 0.77 3.00
C TRP A 19 1.05 0.53 2.47
N TYR A 20 0.43 -0.57 2.89
CA TYR A 20 -0.95 -0.94 2.54
C TYR A 20 -1.51 -1.86 3.63
N GLY A 21 -2.71 -1.54 4.13
CA GLY A 21 -3.31 -2.23 5.28
C GLY A 21 -2.44 -2.17 6.55
N GLY A 22 -1.62 -1.12 6.72
CA GLY A 22 -0.68 -1.00 7.84
C GLY A 22 0.53 -1.96 7.79
N LEU A 23 0.74 -2.65 6.66
CA LEU A 23 1.88 -3.52 6.41
C LEU A 23 2.85 -2.86 5.43
N LEU A 24 4.15 -3.03 5.67
CA LEU A 24 5.17 -2.71 4.68
C LEU A 24 5.13 -3.79 3.60
N ASN A 25 4.90 -3.39 2.36
CA ASN A 25 4.89 -4.26 1.21
C ASN A 25 6.15 -3.99 0.38
N ILE A 26 6.98 -5.03 0.21
CA ILE A 26 8.00 -5.08 -0.83
C ILE A 26 7.48 -6.10 -1.83
N PHE A 27 6.68 -5.60 -2.76
CA PHE A 27 5.81 -6.36 -3.64
C PHE A 27 5.60 -5.57 -4.94
N ASN A 28 5.41 -6.26 -6.06
CA ASN A 28 5.29 -5.65 -7.38
C ASN A 28 6.50 -4.75 -7.70
N THR A 29 7.71 -5.29 -7.49
CA THR A 29 8.97 -4.58 -7.69
C THR A 29 9.53 -4.81 -9.09
N THR A 30 10.30 -3.84 -9.62
CA THR A 30 10.74 -3.88 -11.02
C THR A 30 12.04 -4.64 -11.22
N GLU A 31 12.99 -4.49 -10.29
CA GLU A 31 14.36 -4.93 -10.45
C GLU A 31 14.54 -6.42 -10.14
N GLY A 32 13.92 -6.89 -9.06
CA GLY A 32 14.01 -8.26 -8.55
C GLY A 32 13.76 -9.35 -9.59
N PRO A 33 12.58 -9.33 -10.25
CA PRO A 33 12.22 -10.31 -11.27
C PRO A 33 13.24 -10.43 -12.42
N GLN A 34 13.96 -9.35 -12.74
CA GLN A 34 14.94 -9.33 -13.83
C GLN A 34 16.29 -9.97 -13.46
N LEU A 35 16.49 -10.33 -12.18
CA LEU A 35 17.68 -11.03 -11.68
C LEU A 35 17.40 -12.52 -11.43
N ARG A 36 16.20 -13.00 -11.77
CA ARG A 36 15.81 -14.40 -11.66
C ARG A 36 16.54 -15.28 -12.68
N PRO A 37 16.82 -16.54 -12.32
CA PRO A 37 17.38 -17.51 -13.27
C PRO A 37 16.39 -17.78 -14.41
N ASN A 38 16.89 -18.12 -15.58
CA ASN A 38 16.12 -18.79 -16.62
C ASN A 38 15.94 -20.29 -16.29
N ASP A 39 15.16 -21.01 -17.09
CA ASP A 39 14.77 -22.40 -16.82
C ASP A 39 15.96 -23.35 -16.58
N ASP A 40 17.10 -23.10 -17.23
CA ASP A 40 18.30 -23.92 -17.15
C ASP A 40 19.41 -23.34 -16.24
N TRP A 41 19.14 -22.22 -15.57
CA TRP A 41 20.02 -21.53 -14.62
C TRP A 41 21.36 -21.05 -15.19
N SER A 42 21.43 -20.83 -16.51
CA SER A 42 22.67 -20.46 -17.21
C SER A 42 22.90 -18.95 -17.34
N ASN A 43 21.90 -18.12 -17.06
CA ASN A 43 21.91 -16.66 -17.31
C ASN A 43 22.62 -15.81 -16.23
N LEU A 44 23.54 -16.37 -15.43
CA LEU A 44 24.19 -15.63 -14.33
C LEU A 44 24.94 -14.38 -14.82
N ALA A 45 25.58 -14.44 -15.99
CA ALA A 45 26.29 -13.30 -16.55
C ALA A 45 25.34 -12.13 -16.85
N ASP A 46 24.16 -12.42 -17.40
CA ASP A 46 23.15 -11.42 -17.72
C ASP A 46 22.56 -10.80 -16.44
N ALA A 47 22.28 -11.62 -15.42
CA ALA A 47 21.83 -11.14 -14.12
C ALA A 47 22.85 -10.20 -13.47
N LYS A 48 24.15 -10.51 -13.54
CA LYS A 48 25.22 -9.63 -13.07
C LYS A 48 25.25 -8.29 -13.82
N ALA A 49 25.13 -8.34 -15.15
CA ALA A 49 25.07 -7.12 -15.97
C ALA A 49 23.84 -6.26 -15.65
N LYS A 50 22.68 -6.88 -15.45
CA LYS A 50 21.45 -6.20 -15.01
C LYS A 50 21.60 -5.58 -13.63
N PHE A 51 22.16 -6.31 -12.68
CA PHE A 51 22.46 -5.79 -11.35
C PHE A 51 23.34 -4.54 -11.42
N GLN A 52 24.40 -4.53 -12.25
CA GLN A 52 25.23 -3.33 -12.41
C GLN A 52 24.43 -2.12 -12.89
N GLN A 53 23.53 -2.30 -13.87
CA GLN A 53 22.65 -1.23 -14.35
C GLN A 53 21.74 -0.71 -13.23
N PHE A 54 21.17 -1.61 -12.43
CA PHE A 54 20.34 -1.23 -11.28
C PHE A 54 21.15 -0.52 -10.21
N TYR A 55 22.34 -1.04 -9.89
CA TYR A 55 23.26 -0.44 -8.94
C TYR A 55 23.59 1.00 -9.33
N THR A 56 24.01 1.27 -10.57
CA THR A 56 24.31 2.63 -11.04
C THR A 56 23.10 3.56 -10.90
N ARG A 57 21.90 3.12 -11.32
CA ARG A 57 20.68 3.93 -11.26
C ARG A 57 20.19 4.19 -9.84
N ILE A 58 20.31 3.20 -8.95
CA ILE A 58 19.82 3.29 -7.57
C ILE A 58 20.82 4.08 -6.72
N SER A 59 22.12 3.80 -6.85
CA SER A 59 23.17 4.51 -6.09
C SER A 59 23.34 5.97 -6.50
N SER A 60 22.89 6.37 -7.70
CA SER A 60 22.89 7.79 -8.10
C SER A 60 21.82 8.61 -7.39
N ARG A 61 20.89 7.98 -6.67
CA ARG A 61 19.84 8.64 -5.90
C ARG A 61 20.27 8.78 -4.44
N PRO A 62 20.14 9.97 -3.81
CA PRO A 62 20.53 10.15 -2.41
C PRO A 62 19.86 9.17 -1.44
N GLU A 63 18.61 8.79 -1.72
CA GLU A 63 17.84 7.86 -0.91
C GLU A 63 18.20 6.38 -1.15
N GLY A 64 18.91 6.06 -2.23
CA GLY A 64 19.16 4.68 -2.63
C GLY A 64 17.89 3.92 -3.03
N GLY A 65 17.76 2.67 -2.60
CA GLY A 65 16.63 1.81 -2.95
C GLY A 65 16.77 0.39 -2.44
N ILE A 66 15.84 -0.48 -2.85
CA ILE A 66 15.83 -1.89 -2.52
C ILE A 66 15.65 -2.72 -3.79
N ILE A 67 16.24 -3.91 -3.81
CA ILE A 67 16.02 -4.93 -4.82
C ILE A 67 15.51 -6.16 -4.07
N SER A 68 14.29 -6.59 -4.37
CA SER A 68 13.69 -7.79 -3.76
C SER A 68 14.08 -9.02 -4.58
N LEU A 69 14.79 -9.97 -3.99
CA LEU A 69 15.13 -11.23 -4.65
C LEU A 69 14.41 -12.37 -3.94
N TYR A 70 13.58 -13.09 -4.68
CA TYR A 70 12.83 -14.23 -4.15
C TYR A 70 13.23 -15.53 -4.84
N PHE A 71 13.44 -16.55 -4.01
CA PHE A 71 13.72 -17.92 -4.41
C PHE A 71 12.96 -18.84 -3.45
N HIS A 72 12.38 -19.90 -3.98
CA HIS A 72 11.75 -20.94 -3.20
C HIS A 72 12.74 -22.12 -3.08
N PRO A 73 12.91 -22.71 -1.88
CA PRO A 73 13.82 -23.84 -1.70
C PRO A 73 13.56 -25.00 -2.67
N CYS A 74 12.29 -25.25 -3.04
CA CYS A 74 11.93 -26.30 -4.00
C CYS A 74 12.54 -26.06 -5.38
N GLU A 75 12.78 -24.82 -5.80
CA GLU A 75 13.37 -24.51 -7.10
C GLU A 75 14.81 -24.98 -7.22
N PHE A 76 15.53 -25.25 -6.13
CA PHE A 76 16.90 -25.77 -6.18
C PHE A 76 16.95 -27.29 -6.30
N VAL A 77 15.88 -27.99 -5.89
CA VAL A 77 15.88 -29.46 -5.73
C VAL A 77 14.87 -30.16 -6.63
N HIS A 78 13.76 -29.51 -6.99
CA HIS A 78 12.68 -30.09 -7.79
C HIS A 78 12.53 -29.36 -9.12
N ARG A 79 12.09 -30.08 -10.15
CA ARG A 79 11.77 -29.51 -11.48
C ARG A 79 10.41 -28.81 -11.51
N GLU A 80 9.53 -29.14 -10.55
CA GLU A 80 8.19 -28.58 -10.42
C GLU A 80 7.96 -28.13 -8.98
N PHE A 81 7.06 -27.17 -8.79
CA PHE A 81 6.62 -26.80 -7.45
C PHE A 81 5.73 -27.90 -6.84
N TRP A 82 5.83 -28.02 -5.51
CA TRP A 82 5.08 -29.00 -4.74
C TRP A 82 3.56 -28.80 -4.81
N ASP A 83 3.13 -27.55 -4.87
CA ASP A 83 1.73 -27.17 -4.96
C ASP A 83 1.17 -27.42 -6.36
N ALA A 84 1.94 -27.17 -7.42
CA ALA A 84 1.60 -27.57 -8.78
C ALA A 84 1.44 -29.10 -8.91
N THR A 85 2.31 -29.89 -8.27
CA THR A 85 2.24 -31.36 -8.33
C THR A 85 0.97 -31.91 -7.66
N ASN A 86 0.50 -31.27 -6.58
CA ASN A 86 -0.53 -31.83 -5.70
C ASN A 86 -1.88 -31.13 -5.79
N PHE A 87 -1.92 -29.84 -6.13
CA PHE A 87 -3.11 -29.00 -6.10
C PHE A 87 -3.47 -28.35 -7.43
N ALA A 88 -2.78 -28.72 -8.52
CA ALA A 88 -3.09 -28.19 -9.85
C ALA A 88 -4.60 -28.30 -10.16
N ARG A 89 -5.13 -27.22 -10.74
CA ARG A 89 -6.52 -27.07 -11.18
C ARG A 89 -7.53 -27.26 -10.05
N GLY A 90 -7.19 -26.85 -8.83
CA GLY A 90 -8.07 -26.93 -7.67
C GLY A 90 -8.14 -28.31 -7.01
N ALA A 91 -7.22 -29.23 -7.33
CA ALA A 91 -7.14 -30.50 -6.64
C ALA A 91 -6.83 -30.27 -5.15
N ASN A 92 -7.38 -31.12 -4.27
CA ASN A 92 -7.11 -31.08 -2.84
C ASN A 92 -7.04 -32.51 -2.26
N PRO A 93 -6.02 -33.30 -2.64
CA PRO A 93 -5.87 -34.66 -2.15
C PRO A 93 -5.51 -34.67 -0.66
N PRO A 94 -5.96 -35.70 0.09
CA PRO A 94 -5.52 -35.87 1.48
C PRO A 94 -4.01 -36.14 1.56
N PRO A 95 -3.35 -35.88 2.72
CA PRO A 95 -1.89 -35.95 2.84
C PRO A 95 -1.27 -37.31 2.46
N ASP A 96 -1.98 -38.42 2.66
CA ASP A 96 -1.54 -39.77 2.28
C ASP A 96 -1.47 -40.01 0.77
N GLN A 97 -2.05 -39.11 -0.03
CA GLN A 97 -2.02 -39.13 -1.50
C GLN A 97 -1.07 -38.08 -2.10
N TRP A 98 -0.37 -37.31 -1.26
CA TRP A 98 0.59 -36.33 -1.76
C TRP A 98 1.77 -37.02 -2.45
N LYS A 99 2.17 -36.44 -3.57
CA LYS A 99 3.25 -36.94 -4.43
C LYS A 99 4.48 -36.07 -4.25
N LEU A 100 5.64 -36.71 -4.26
CA LEU A 100 6.93 -36.04 -4.35
C LEU A 100 7.11 -35.45 -5.77
N PRO A 101 7.38 -34.16 -5.92
CA PRO A 101 7.65 -33.56 -7.23
C PRO A 101 8.91 -34.15 -7.87
N PRO A 102 9.01 -34.21 -9.21
CA PRO A 102 10.19 -34.68 -9.89
C PRO A 102 11.45 -33.95 -9.41
N THR A 103 12.45 -34.70 -8.96
CA THR A 103 13.72 -34.15 -8.44
C THR A 103 14.66 -33.78 -9.60
N LYS A 104 15.42 -32.71 -9.43
CA LYS A 104 16.57 -32.38 -10.26
C LYS A 104 17.68 -33.44 -10.06
N SER A 105 18.53 -33.61 -11.07
CA SER A 105 19.82 -34.27 -10.92
C SER A 105 20.74 -33.48 -9.98
N ASN A 106 21.84 -34.10 -9.54
CA ASN A 106 22.84 -33.44 -8.72
C ASN A 106 23.46 -32.25 -9.47
N GLU A 107 23.74 -32.42 -10.76
CA GLU A 107 24.34 -31.40 -11.62
C GLU A 107 23.40 -30.22 -11.87
N GLU A 108 22.10 -30.47 -12.06
CA GLU A 108 21.08 -29.41 -12.17
C GLU A 108 20.93 -28.62 -10.86
N SER A 109 20.90 -29.33 -9.74
CA SER A 109 20.78 -28.71 -8.41
C SER A 109 22.01 -27.86 -8.08
N GLU A 110 23.20 -28.39 -8.34
CA GLU A 110 24.47 -27.70 -8.14
C GLU A 110 24.54 -26.41 -8.97
N ARG A 111 24.09 -26.45 -10.24
CA ARG A 111 24.02 -25.24 -11.07
C ARG A 111 23.08 -24.19 -10.48
N ALA A 112 21.93 -24.61 -9.94
CA ALA A 112 20.99 -23.70 -9.30
C ALA A 112 21.59 -23.03 -8.05
N PHE A 113 22.32 -23.78 -7.23
CA PHE A 113 23.05 -23.23 -6.07
C PHE A 113 24.16 -22.27 -6.51
N GLN A 114 24.96 -22.64 -7.52
CA GLN A 114 26.03 -21.80 -8.06
C GLN A 114 25.51 -20.48 -8.64
N TYR A 115 24.31 -20.47 -9.23
CA TYR A 115 23.67 -19.23 -9.68
C TYR A 115 23.42 -18.28 -8.50
N LEU A 116 22.75 -18.76 -7.44
CA LEU A 116 22.43 -17.95 -6.27
C LEU A 116 23.71 -17.46 -5.58
N GLU A 117 24.65 -18.37 -5.30
CA GLU A 117 25.93 -18.05 -4.67
C GLU A 117 26.71 -17.04 -5.52
N GLY A 118 26.83 -17.29 -6.82
CA GLY A 118 27.56 -16.45 -7.75
C GLY A 118 26.96 -15.05 -7.91
N LEU A 119 25.63 -14.92 -7.81
CA LEU A 119 24.94 -13.63 -7.82
C LEU A 119 25.17 -12.88 -6.50
N VAL A 120 24.97 -13.53 -5.35
CA VAL A 120 25.18 -12.91 -4.02
C VAL A 120 26.63 -12.49 -3.83
N ALA A 121 27.60 -13.35 -4.15
CA ALA A 121 29.03 -13.06 -4.07
C ALA A 121 29.43 -11.88 -4.97
N TYR A 122 28.77 -11.73 -6.12
CA TYR A 122 29.01 -10.61 -7.02
C TYR A 122 28.46 -9.29 -6.50
N MET A 123 27.24 -9.28 -5.93
CA MET A 123 26.61 -8.05 -5.43
C MET A 123 27.26 -7.53 -4.14
N LYS A 124 27.67 -8.44 -3.24
CA LYS A 124 28.17 -8.12 -1.89
C LYS A 124 29.31 -7.08 -1.82
N PRO A 125 30.35 -7.11 -2.67
CA PRO A 125 31.47 -6.16 -2.57
C PRO A 125 31.17 -4.76 -3.13
N PHE A 126 30.01 -4.52 -3.75
CA PHE A 126 29.66 -3.20 -4.28
C PHE A 126 29.45 -2.19 -3.14
N PRO A 127 30.07 -0.99 -3.18
CA PRO A 127 29.92 0.01 -2.13
C PRO A 127 28.45 0.39 -1.88
N GLY A 128 28.05 0.42 -0.61
CA GLY A 128 26.68 0.78 -0.21
C GLY A 128 25.64 -0.35 -0.36
N VAL A 129 26.02 -1.53 -0.87
CA VAL A 129 25.12 -2.68 -0.93
C VAL A 129 25.08 -3.40 0.42
N LYS A 130 23.87 -3.64 0.92
CA LYS A 130 23.61 -4.40 2.15
C LYS A 130 22.49 -5.41 1.90
N PHE A 131 22.68 -6.64 2.35
CA PHE A 131 21.62 -7.63 2.42
C PHE A 131 20.88 -7.44 3.74
N VAL A 132 19.56 -7.31 3.66
CA VAL A 132 18.71 -7.03 4.82
C VAL A 132 17.64 -8.09 4.96
N THR A 133 17.33 -8.43 6.20
CA THR A 133 16.19 -9.25 6.57
C THR A 133 14.89 -8.44 6.46
N ALA A 134 13.74 -9.12 6.50
CA ALA A 134 12.43 -8.46 6.57
C ALA A 134 12.33 -7.48 7.77
N SER A 135 12.91 -7.85 8.92
CA SER A 135 12.92 -7.00 10.12
C SER A 135 13.78 -5.74 9.94
N GLU A 136 14.93 -5.85 9.30
CA GLU A 136 15.79 -4.70 8.98
C GLU A 136 15.14 -3.81 7.91
N ALA A 137 14.48 -4.39 6.90
CA ALA A 137 13.70 -3.63 5.93
C ALA A 137 12.60 -2.82 6.60
N LEU A 138 11.90 -3.39 7.60
CA LEU A 138 10.90 -2.67 8.39
C LEU A 138 11.49 -1.49 9.15
N GLN A 139 12.72 -1.61 9.66
CA GLN A 139 13.41 -0.50 10.34
C GLN A 139 13.78 0.60 9.33
N LEU A 140 14.35 0.22 8.19
CA LEU A 140 14.74 1.14 7.11
C LEU A 140 13.55 1.92 6.54
N TYR A 141 12.40 1.27 6.38
CA TYR A 141 11.19 1.86 5.81
C TYR A 141 10.15 2.25 6.86
N SER A 142 10.53 2.32 8.13
CA SER A 142 9.60 2.54 9.23
C SER A 142 8.74 3.79 9.03
N ASP A 143 7.43 3.61 9.19
CA ASP A 143 6.44 4.66 8.94
C ASP A 143 6.61 5.83 9.92
N ALA A 144 7.17 6.93 9.44
CA ALA A 144 7.46 8.11 10.24
C ALA A 144 6.24 9.01 10.48
N ALA A 145 5.10 8.74 9.84
CA ALA A 145 3.85 9.43 10.16
C ALA A 145 3.20 8.85 11.43
N GLN A 146 3.41 7.57 11.70
CA GLN A 146 2.78 6.88 12.82
C GLN A 146 3.37 7.35 14.16
N ASN A 147 2.48 7.60 15.13
CA ASN A 147 2.78 8.19 16.44
C ASN A 147 3.38 9.61 16.38
N ARG A 148 3.28 10.28 15.22
CA ARG A 148 3.66 11.69 15.09
C ARG A 148 2.53 12.58 15.59
N VAL A 149 2.92 13.66 16.25
CA VAL A 149 2.04 14.76 16.63
C VAL A 149 2.08 15.83 15.54
N PHE A 150 0.92 16.20 15.01
CA PHE A 150 0.76 17.18 13.94
C PHE A 150 0.25 18.51 14.50
N SER A 151 0.99 19.58 14.22
CA SER A 151 0.63 20.95 14.55
C SER A 151 -0.50 21.49 13.66
N THR A 152 -1.15 22.58 14.11
CA THR A 152 -2.15 23.30 13.31
C THR A 152 -1.62 23.81 11.98
N GLN A 153 -0.34 24.21 11.94
CA GLN A 153 0.33 24.60 10.70
C GLN A 153 0.42 23.43 9.72
N GLU A 154 0.87 22.26 10.18
CA GLU A 154 0.94 21.05 9.35
C GLU A 154 -0.44 20.62 8.86
N LEU A 155 -1.48 20.70 9.70
CA LEU A 155 -2.87 20.44 9.29
C LEU A 155 -3.34 21.41 8.20
N GLY A 156 -2.89 22.67 8.26
CA GLY A 156 -3.11 23.66 7.20
C GLY A 156 -2.42 23.30 5.88
N GLU A 157 -1.22 22.73 5.95
CA GLU A 157 -0.50 22.23 4.76
C GLU A 157 -1.11 20.92 4.22
N ILE A 158 -1.64 20.07 5.10
CA ILE A 158 -2.33 18.82 4.75
C ILE A 158 -3.63 19.12 4.02
N SER A 159 -4.44 20.03 4.55
CA SER A 159 -5.71 20.41 3.92
C SER A 159 -5.53 21.03 2.53
N LYS A 160 -4.48 21.84 2.31
CA LYS A 160 -4.20 22.47 1.01
C LYS A 160 -3.89 21.50 -0.13
N GLN A 161 -3.41 20.29 0.20
CA GLN A 161 -3.02 19.29 -0.80
C GLN A 161 -4.14 18.28 -1.09
N VAL A 162 -5.29 18.38 -0.40
CA VAL A 162 -6.45 17.55 -0.75
C VAL A 162 -7.15 18.14 -1.96
N ASP A 163 -7.36 17.32 -2.98
CA ASP A 163 -8.09 17.65 -4.20
C ASP A 163 -9.09 16.53 -4.56
N PRO A 164 -9.99 16.73 -5.55
CA PRO A 164 -10.99 15.74 -5.95
C PRO A 164 -10.46 14.38 -6.42
N GLN A 165 -9.17 14.26 -6.73
CA GLN A 165 -8.47 13.00 -7.03
C GLN A 165 -7.72 12.53 -5.79
N VAL A 166 -8.48 12.06 -4.80
CA VAL A 166 -7.97 11.68 -3.47
C VAL A 166 -6.85 10.65 -3.57
N THR A 167 -5.68 11.01 -3.05
CA THR A 167 -4.49 10.15 -3.02
C THR A 167 -3.60 10.45 -1.81
N PHE A 168 -2.50 9.71 -1.66
CA PHE A 168 -1.53 9.93 -0.60
C PHE A 168 -0.77 11.25 -0.75
N GLN A 169 -0.25 11.77 0.36
CA GLN A 169 0.61 12.94 0.39
C GLN A 169 2.03 12.55 0.75
N VAL A 170 3.01 12.89 -0.11
CA VAL A 170 4.43 12.69 0.17
C VAL A 170 5.02 13.97 0.77
N ARG A 171 5.69 13.84 1.90
CA ARG A 171 6.30 14.96 2.64
C ARG A 171 7.77 14.66 2.93
N SER A 172 8.49 15.65 3.45
CA SER A 172 9.90 15.46 3.83
C SER A 172 10.01 14.44 4.97
N GLY A 173 10.53 13.25 4.65
CA GLY A 173 10.80 12.17 5.60
C GLY A 173 9.60 11.29 5.99
N TYR A 174 8.38 11.55 5.50
CA TYR A 174 7.21 10.71 5.75
C TYR A 174 6.14 10.85 4.65
N ALA A 175 5.18 9.93 4.63
CA ALA A 175 4.01 10.01 3.77
C ALA A 175 2.73 9.78 4.58
N LEU A 176 1.62 10.35 4.10
CA LEU A 176 0.29 10.16 4.66
C LEU A 176 -0.61 9.47 3.63
N SER A 177 -1.31 8.41 4.02
CA SER A 177 -2.35 7.79 3.20
C SER A 177 -3.61 8.66 3.20
N PRO A 178 -4.53 8.47 2.24
CA PRO A 178 -5.84 9.12 2.27
C PRO A 178 -6.58 8.96 3.61
N SER A 179 -6.53 7.78 4.22
CA SER A 179 -7.23 7.51 5.49
C SER A 179 -6.62 8.23 6.69
N GLU A 180 -5.30 8.43 6.68
CA GLU A 180 -4.61 9.21 7.71
C GLU A 180 -4.91 10.70 7.56
N VAL A 181 -4.91 11.22 6.32
CA VAL A 181 -5.32 12.61 6.03
C VAL A 181 -6.77 12.83 6.50
N PHE A 182 -7.67 11.91 6.17
CA PHE A 182 -9.06 11.94 6.61
C PHE A 182 -9.16 12.00 8.13
N THR A 183 -8.43 11.14 8.83
CA THR A 183 -8.44 11.08 10.30
C THR A 183 -7.93 12.37 10.93
N LEU A 184 -6.80 12.90 10.46
CA LEU A 184 -6.20 14.12 10.97
C LEU A 184 -7.14 15.32 10.83
N LEU A 185 -7.69 15.51 9.63
CA LEU A 185 -8.59 16.63 9.35
C LEU A 185 -9.92 16.47 10.10
N ASN A 186 -10.45 15.24 10.23
CA ASN A 186 -11.71 15.01 10.93
C ASN A 186 -11.56 15.23 12.44
N LYS A 187 -10.46 14.77 13.04
CA LYS A 187 -10.12 15.04 14.45
C LYS A 187 -9.99 16.55 14.71
N PHE A 188 -9.39 17.30 13.78
CA PHE A 188 -9.28 18.75 13.91
C PHE A 188 -10.65 19.43 13.91
N VAL A 189 -11.47 19.16 12.88
CA VAL A 189 -12.78 19.78 12.74
C VAL A 189 -13.71 19.37 13.89
N SER A 190 -13.73 18.10 14.28
CA SER A 190 -14.54 17.63 15.41
C SER A 190 -14.09 18.23 16.74
N GLY A 191 -12.78 18.47 16.92
CA GLY A 191 -12.21 19.19 18.06
C GLY A 191 -12.73 20.63 18.15
N VAL A 192 -12.70 21.36 17.03
CA VAL A 192 -13.26 22.73 16.94
C VAL A 192 -14.76 22.74 17.25
N VAL A 193 -15.53 21.81 16.69
CA VAL A 193 -16.98 21.70 16.96
C VAL A 193 -17.26 21.44 18.45
N ARG A 194 -16.43 20.61 19.10
CA ARG A 194 -16.50 20.33 20.54
C ARG A 194 -15.96 21.47 21.42
N LYS A 195 -15.52 22.60 20.83
CA LYS A 195 -14.88 23.73 21.52
C LYS A 195 -13.66 23.31 22.36
N LYS A 196 -12.94 22.29 21.91
CA LYS A 196 -11.64 21.94 22.50
C LYS A 196 -10.61 22.99 22.06
N ALA A 197 -9.61 23.22 22.90
CA ALA A 197 -8.46 24.00 22.49
C ALA A 197 -7.85 23.38 21.23
N SER A 198 -7.31 24.22 20.34
CA SER A 198 -6.64 23.75 19.14
C SER A 198 -5.32 23.09 19.54
N GLU A 199 -5.40 21.80 19.84
CA GLU A 199 -4.28 21.00 20.30
C GLU A 199 -3.66 20.24 19.12
N PRO A 200 -2.33 20.02 19.15
CA PRO A 200 -1.68 19.14 18.19
C PRO A 200 -2.32 17.74 18.19
N ILE A 201 -2.44 17.14 17.01
CA ILE A 201 -3.16 15.87 16.82
C ILE A 201 -2.16 14.72 16.69
N LEU A 202 -2.27 13.72 17.56
CA LEU A 202 -1.54 12.46 17.44
C LEU A 202 -2.19 11.56 16.37
N LEU A 203 -1.39 11.09 15.41
CA LEU A 203 -1.79 10.04 14.48
C LEU A 203 -1.49 8.66 15.07
N GLU A 204 -2.55 7.96 15.45
CA GLU A 204 -2.50 6.61 16.02
C GLU A 204 -3.16 5.62 15.07
N GLY A 205 -2.35 4.92 14.28
CA GLY A 205 -2.83 3.96 13.28
C GLY A 205 -3.23 4.60 11.96
N SER A 206 -3.62 3.74 11.03
CA SER A 206 -4.15 4.09 9.72
C SER A 206 -5.48 3.37 9.58
N PRO A 207 -6.63 4.07 9.64
CA PRO A 207 -7.91 3.42 9.44
C PRO A 207 -7.97 2.71 8.10
N TYR A 208 -8.59 1.53 8.07
CA TYR A 208 -8.85 0.81 6.83
C TYR A 208 -9.78 1.61 5.92
N GLY A 209 -9.75 1.31 4.62
CA GLY A 209 -10.75 1.84 3.71
C GLY A 209 -12.15 1.26 3.97
N PRO A 210 -13.16 1.73 3.25
CA PRO A 210 -14.51 1.18 3.30
C PRO A 210 -14.56 -0.33 3.05
N GLU A 211 -15.53 -1.01 3.64
CA GLU A 211 -15.81 -2.44 3.39
C GLU A 211 -16.66 -2.63 2.12
N SER A 212 -17.37 -1.59 1.69
CA SER A 212 -18.17 -1.58 0.46
C SER A 212 -18.11 -0.21 -0.21
N GLY A 213 -18.30 -0.20 -1.54
CA GLY A 213 -18.37 1.03 -2.31
C GLY A 213 -19.63 1.82 -1.96
N GLY A 214 -19.44 3.11 -1.65
CA GLY A 214 -20.53 4.07 -1.59
C GLY A 214 -21.05 4.45 -2.97
N GLY A 215 -22.21 5.10 -3.03
CA GLY A 215 -22.70 5.72 -4.26
C GLY A 215 -21.83 6.90 -4.70
N GLU A 216 -21.74 7.14 -6.00
CA GLU A 216 -21.04 8.29 -6.56
C GLU A 216 -21.87 9.57 -6.40
N LEU A 217 -21.20 10.68 -6.09
CA LEU A 217 -21.79 12.01 -6.15
C LEU A 217 -21.56 12.59 -7.55
N LYS A 218 -22.64 12.86 -8.30
CA LYS A 218 -22.56 13.35 -9.68
C LYS A 218 -22.41 14.86 -9.81
N GLU A 219 -22.99 15.60 -8.87
CA GLU A 219 -23.01 17.06 -8.86
C GLU A 219 -22.66 17.55 -7.47
N GLU A 220 -22.09 18.75 -7.38
CA GLU A 220 -21.81 19.35 -6.09
C GLU A 220 -23.10 19.61 -5.30
N ILE A 221 -23.02 19.46 -3.98
CA ILE A 221 -24.10 19.85 -3.07
C ILE A 221 -23.60 20.90 -2.10
N GLN A 222 -24.51 21.74 -1.61
CA GLN A 222 -24.23 22.67 -0.53
C GLN A 222 -25.03 22.27 0.71
N VAL A 223 -24.36 22.29 1.85
CA VAL A 223 -24.98 21.98 3.14
C VAL A 223 -24.66 23.08 4.15
N PRO A 224 -25.58 23.40 5.09
CA PRO A 224 -25.29 24.36 6.14
C PRO A 224 -24.22 23.82 7.09
N TRP A 225 -23.41 24.70 7.67
CA TRP A 225 -22.40 24.31 8.66
C TRP A 225 -22.96 23.51 9.83
N SER A 226 -24.17 23.81 10.29
CA SER A 226 -24.81 23.09 11.38
C SER A 226 -25.00 21.60 11.06
N GLN A 227 -25.22 21.26 9.79
CA GLN A 227 -25.30 19.87 9.32
C GLN A 227 -23.92 19.25 9.20
N PHE A 228 -22.98 19.93 8.55
CA PHE A 228 -21.62 19.42 8.37
C PHE A 228 -20.91 19.15 9.71
N SER A 229 -21.07 20.06 10.68
CA SER A 229 -20.48 19.92 12.01
C SER A 229 -21.01 18.72 12.79
N ARG A 230 -22.31 18.40 12.71
CA ARG A 230 -22.87 17.16 13.29
C ARG A 230 -22.30 15.93 12.62
N THR A 231 -22.26 15.92 11.28
CA THR A 231 -21.68 14.83 10.51
C THR A 231 -20.21 14.59 10.85
N ALA A 232 -19.42 15.64 11.08
CA ALA A 232 -18.02 15.49 11.50
C ALA A 232 -17.87 14.78 12.87
N LEU A 233 -18.82 14.98 13.79
CA LEU A 233 -18.87 14.26 15.06
C LEU A 233 -19.27 12.79 14.86
N ASP A 234 -20.26 12.52 14.00
CA ASP A 234 -20.71 11.16 13.68
C ASP A 234 -19.60 10.36 13.01
N VAL A 235 -18.90 10.97 12.05
CA VAL A 235 -17.72 10.39 11.40
C VAL A 235 -16.59 10.16 12.41
N SER A 236 -16.38 11.06 13.38
CA SER A 236 -15.40 10.84 14.46
C SER A 236 -15.76 9.59 15.26
N SER A 237 -17.03 9.43 15.63
CA SER A 237 -17.51 8.25 16.36
C SER A 237 -17.38 6.97 15.53
N ALA A 238 -17.66 7.02 14.22
CA ALA A 238 -17.51 5.88 13.32
C ALA A 238 -16.04 5.45 13.19
N LEU A 239 -15.12 6.39 12.99
CA LEU A 239 -13.69 6.12 12.95
C LEU A 239 -13.19 5.50 14.26
N GLU A 240 -13.60 6.04 15.40
CA GLU A 240 -13.19 5.57 16.73
C GLU A 240 -13.73 4.17 17.04
N SER A 241 -14.95 3.84 16.58
CA SER A 241 -15.59 2.54 16.87
C SER A 241 -15.20 1.42 15.91
N THR A 242 -14.94 1.75 14.64
CA THR A 242 -14.70 0.75 13.59
C THR A 242 -13.22 0.64 13.20
N GLY A 243 -12.45 1.73 13.33
CA GLY A 243 -11.12 1.83 12.73
C GLY A 243 -11.14 1.82 11.20
N GLN A 244 -12.25 2.24 10.57
CA GLN A 244 -12.45 2.23 9.13
C GLN A 244 -13.04 3.55 8.62
N ILE A 245 -12.69 3.92 7.40
CA ILE A 245 -13.37 4.98 6.66
C ILE A 245 -14.82 4.53 6.40
N PRO A 246 -15.84 5.36 6.70
CA PRO A 246 -17.23 4.99 6.47
C PRO A 246 -17.52 4.67 4.99
N ASN A 247 -18.34 3.65 4.74
CA ASN A 247 -18.84 3.32 3.38
C ASN A 247 -19.59 4.49 2.74
N VAL A 248 -20.28 5.25 3.58
CA VAL A 248 -21.07 6.43 3.21
C VAL A 248 -20.99 7.44 4.35
N VAL A 249 -20.92 8.71 4.00
CA VAL A 249 -21.06 9.81 4.95
C VAL A 249 -22.44 10.44 4.76
N TRP A 250 -23.23 10.51 5.83
CA TRP A 250 -24.57 11.09 5.78
C TRP A 250 -24.54 12.57 6.18
N LEU A 251 -24.87 13.43 5.22
CA LEU A 251 -25.13 14.84 5.46
C LEU A 251 -26.65 15.00 5.49
N GLY A 252 -27.26 14.84 6.67
CA GLY A 252 -28.72 14.79 6.79
C GLY A 252 -29.28 13.57 6.06
N SER A 253 -30.18 13.79 5.08
CA SER A 253 -30.70 12.72 4.20
C SER A 253 -29.85 12.47 2.95
N ALA A 254 -28.79 13.26 2.72
CA ALA A 254 -27.91 13.09 1.58
C ALA A 254 -26.77 12.11 1.89
N ALA A 255 -26.70 11.01 1.14
CA ALA A 255 -25.56 10.11 1.12
C ALA A 255 -24.45 10.71 0.25
N VAL A 256 -23.24 10.85 0.80
CA VAL A 256 -22.06 11.25 0.03
C VAL A 256 -20.93 10.23 0.18
N PRO A 257 -20.12 10.02 -0.87
CA PRO A 257 -18.96 9.16 -0.78
C PRO A 257 -17.89 9.78 0.15
N PRO A 258 -17.08 8.96 0.85
CA PRO A 258 -16.06 9.45 1.77
C PRO A 258 -14.99 10.34 1.10
N GLU A 259 -14.73 10.15 -0.19
CA GLU A 259 -13.84 10.99 -0.99
C GLU A 259 -14.37 12.43 -1.07
N SER A 260 -15.65 12.60 -1.40
CA SER A 260 -16.30 13.90 -1.48
C SER A 260 -16.33 14.60 -0.13
N TYR A 261 -16.61 13.83 0.94
CA TYR A 261 -16.55 14.35 2.30
C TYR A 261 -15.13 14.82 2.67
N LEU A 262 -14.08 14.07 2.31
CA LEU A 262 -12.69 14.45 2.59
C LEU A 262 -12.32 15.79 1.93
N VAL A 263 -12.72 16.01 0.68
CA VAL A 263 -12.46 17.27 -0.02
C VAL A 263 -13.16 18.44 0.68
N ALA A 264 -14.45 18.28 1.01
CA ALA A 264 -15.20 19.28 1.76
C ALA A 264 -14.58 19.56 3.14
N LEU A 265 -14.17 18.51 3.84
CA LEU A 265 -13.53 18.55 5.15
C LEU A 265 -12.20 19.31 5.10
N ALA A 266 -11.41 19.12 4.04
CA ALA A 266 -10.16 19.85 3.84
C ALA A 266 -10.40 21.36 3.62
N HIS A 267 -11.40 21.74 2.82
CA HIS A 267 -11.79 23.14 2.66
C HIS A 267 -12.27 23.77 3.97
N VAL A 268 -13.08 23.05 4.74
CA VAL A 268 -13.53 23.46 6.07
C VAL A 268 -12.35 23.65 7.01
N ALA A 269 -11.45 22.67 7.10
CA ALA A 269 -10.28 22.72 7.96
C ALA A 269 -9.38 23.92 7.61
N GLY A 270 -9.12 24.14 6.32
CA GLY A 270 -8.37 25.30 5.84
C GLY A 270 -9.06 26.63 6.20
N THR A 271 -10.38 26.71 6.06
CA THR A 271 -11.16 27.92 6.42
C THR A 271 -11.06 28.22 7.91
N LEU A 272 -11.26 27.20 8.76
CA LEU A 272 -11.16 27.32 10.21
C LEU A 272 -9.76 27.75 10.65
N LEU A 273 -8.71 27.20 10.03
CA LEU A 273 -7.32 27.56 10.33
C LEU A 273 -6.95 28.98 9.89
N MET A 274 -7.52 29.48 8.79
CA MET A 274 -7.23 30.82 8.28
C MET A 274 -8.06 31.92 8.94
N LYS A 275 -9.36 31.67 9.17
CA LYS A 275 -10.32 32.68 9.64
C LYS A 275 -10.65 32.57 11.12
N GLY A 276 -10.42 31.41 11.74
CA GLY A 276 -10.85 31.13 13.12
C GLY A 276 -12.37 30.95 13.27
N GLU A 277 -13.13 31.06 12.19
CA GLU A 277 -14.59 31.00 12.18
C GLU A 277 -15.08 29.96 11.17
N PRO A 278 -16.17 29.23 11.49
CA PRO A 278 -16.75 28.27 10.57
C PRO A 278 -17.39 28.98 9.36
N PRO A 279 -17.41 28.34 8.17
CA PRO A 279 -18.16 28.87 7.04
C PRO A 279 -19.68 28.82 7.32
N GLU A 280 -20.49 29.61 6.62
CA GLU A 280 -21.96 29.52 6.72
C GLU A 280 -22.49 28.24 6.03
N SER A 281 -21.95 27.96 4.84
CA SER A 281 -22.25 26.77 4.04
C SER A 281 -20.97 26.04 3.63
N VAL A 282 -21.09 24.74 3.40
CA VAL A 282 -19.99 23.87 2.94
C VAL A 282 -20.38 23.28 1.59
N THR A 283 -19.53 23.48 0.59
CA THR A 283 -19.64 22.82 -0.71
C THR A 283 -18.99 21.45 -0.64
N VAL A 284 -19.70 20.44 -1.13
CA VAL A 284 -19.24 19.05 -1.22
C VAL A 284 -19.20 18.67 -2.69
N PRO A 285 -18.00 18.62 -3.31
CA PRO A 285 -17.88 18.33 -4.74
C PRO A 285 -17.80 16.82 -5.00
N PRO A 286 -18.09 16.37 -6.25
CA PRO A 286 -17.69 15.04 -6.72
C PRO A 286 -16.19 14.80 -6.54
N ALA A 287 -15.82 13.61 -6.07
CA ALA A 287 -14.44 13.20 -5.90
C ALA A 287 -14.29 11.68 -6.03
N SER A 288 -13.07 11.22 -6.28
CA SER A 288 -12.75 9.80 -6.47
C SER A 288 -11.40 9.43 -5.86
N LEU A 289 -11.24 8.16 -5.49
CA LEU A 289 -10.00 7.65 -4.91
C LEU A 289 -8.98 7.33 -6.01
N ALA A 290 -8.14 8.30 -6.37
CA ALA A 290 -7.08 8.13 -7.34
C ALA A 290 -6.02 7.11 -6.90
N ALA A 291 -5.83 6.89 -5.59
CA ALA A 291 -4.95 5.84 -5.09
C ALA A 291 -5.35 4.43 -5.56
N ALA A 292 -6.62 4.18 -5.90
CA ALA A 292 -7.08 2.89 -6.39
C ALA A 292 -6.49 2.50 -7.76
N GLN A 293 -5.85 3.43 -8.48
CA GLN A 293 -5.13 3.12 -9.74
C GLN A 293 -3.94 2.17 -9.53
N TYR A 294 -3.41 2.12 -8.31
CA TYR A 294 -2.27 1.29 -7.91
C TYR A 294 -2.66 -0.14 -7.51
N VAL A 295 -3.96 -0.43 -7.54
CA VAL A 295 -4.52 -1.76 -7.34
C VAL A 295 -5.10 -2.22 -8.66
N ALA A 296 -4.76 -3.44 -9.09
CA ALA A 296 -5.23 -3.97 -10.36
C ALA A 296 -6.76 -4.05 -10.40
N GLN A 297 -7.34 -3.85 -11.59
CA GLN A 297 -8.72 -4.26 -11.84
C GLN A 297 -8.79 -5.79 -11.87
N ASP A 298 -9.89 -6.35 -11.39
CA ASP A 298 -10.07 -7.78 -11.42
C ASP A 298 -10.06 -8.29 -12.86
N LYS A 299 -9.31 -9.37 -13.07
CA LYS A 299 -9.19 -10.03 -14.37
C LYS A 299 -8.67 -11.44 -14.14
N PRO A 300 -9.09 -12.42 -14.98
CA PRO A 300 -8.66 -13.81 -14.83
C PRO A 300 -7.15 -13.99 -14.72
N GLN A 301 -6.36 -13.14 -15.39
CA GLN A 301 -4.90 -13.26 -15.41
C GLN A 301 -4.22 -12.97 -14.07
N LEU A 302 -4.91 -12.33 -13.12
CA LEU A 302 -4.40 -12.20 -11.74
C LEU A 302 -4.38 -13.55 -11.03
N TRP A 303 -5.18 -14.50 -11.51
CA TRP A 303 -5.43 -15.80 -10.90
C TRP A 303 -4.93 -16.97 -11.77
N ASP A 304 -3.84 -16.75 -12.51
CA ASP A 304 -3.27 -17.74 -13.45
C ASP A 304 -2.38 -18.80 -12.78
N TRP A 305 -2.20 -18.74 -11.44
CA TRP A 305 -1.41 -19.76 -10.74
C TRP A 305 -2.10 -21.13 -10.86
N ILE A 306 -1.33 -22.15 -11.23
CA ILE A 306 -1.86 -23.46 -11.66
C ILE A 306 -2.69 -24.17 -10.58
N ILE A 307 -2.54 -23.82 -9.30
CA ILE A 307 -3.31 -24.43 -8.22
C ILE A 307 -4.78 -23.99 -8.21
N PHE A 308 -5.09 -22.85 -8.84
CA PHE A 308 -6.46 -22.37 -8.89
C PHE A 308 -7.32 -23.29 -9.77
N PRO A 309 -8.59 -23.53 -9.39
CA PRO A 309 -9.55 -24.22 -10.25
C PRO A 309 -9.64 -23.57 -11.63
N GLN A 310 -9.99 -24.35 -12.65
CA GLN A 310 -10.30 -23.77 -13.96
C GLN A 310 -11.50 -22.82 -13.85
N GLY A 311 -11.35 -21.60 -14.39
CA GLY A 311 -12.38 -20.58 -14.27
C GLY A 311 -12.50 -19.98 -12.86
N PHE A 312 -11.48 -20.13 -12.02
CA PHE A 312 -11.44 -19.46 -10.72
C PHE A 312 -11.55 -17.94 -10.91
N ASP A 313 -12.55 -17.39 -10.24
CA ASP A 313 -12.91 -15.99 -10.26
C ASP A 313 -13.36 -15.65 -8.83
N PRO A 314 -12.50 -15.02 -8.01
CA PRO A 314 -12.82 -14.64 -6.64
C PRO A 314 -13.55 -13.29 -6.64
N PRO A 315 -14.91 -13.27 -6.64
CA PRO A 315 -15.64 -12.03 -6.82
C PRO A 315 -15.32 -11.05 -5.68
N HIS A 316 -15.24 -9.77 -6.02
CA HIS A 316 -15.05 -8.65 -5.09
C HIS A 316 -13.71 -8.59 -4.37
N LEU A 317 -12.79 -9.55 -4.56
CA LEU A 317 -11.50 -9.52 -3.85
C LEU A 317 -10.67 -8.31 -4.28
N MET A 318 -10.59 -8.06 -5.59
CA MET A 318 -9.92 -6.87 -6.10
C MET A 318 -10.73 -5.59 -5.86
N ASP A 319 -12.06 -5.65 -5.82
CA ASP A 319 -12.89 -4.49 -5.45
C ASP A 319 -12.60 -4.04 -4.02
N LEU A 320 -12.56 -4.99 -3.08
CA LEU A 320 -12.18 -4.73 -1.70
C LEU A 320 -10.75 -4.19 -1.62
N ALA A 321 -9.80 -4.78 -2.36
CA ALA A 321 -8.43 -4.28 -2.39
C ALA A 321 -8.37 -2.81 -2.88
N ARG A 322 -9.19 -2.45 -3.87
CA ARG A 322 -9.29 -1.08 -4.37
C ARG A 322 -9.88 -0.14 -3.33
N LEU A 323 -10.88 -0.56 -2.56
CA LEU A 323 -11.40 0.21 -1.42
C LEU A 323 -10.34 0.39 -0.33
N GLN A 324 -9.49 -0.61 -0.10
CA GLN A 324 -8.41 -0.51 0.87
C GLN A 324 -7.23 0.36 0.41
N ALA A 325 -7.22 0.86 -0.83
CA ALA A 325 -6.23 1.84 -1.30
C ALA A 325 -6.29 3.17 -0.54
N TRP A 326 -7.34 3.41 0.26
CA TRP A 326 -7.37 4.46 1.29
C TRP A 326 -6.18 4.39 2.27
N THR A 327 -5.60 3.20 2.47
CA THR A 327 -4.42 2.98 3.32
C THR A 327 -3.09 3.05 2.56
N LEU A 328 -3.13 3.14 1.23
CA LEU A 328 -1.95 3.08 0.37
C LEU A 328 -1.13 4.35 0.49
N LYS A 329 0.18 4.22 0.69
CA LYS A 329 1.17 5.31 0.60
C LYS A 329 2.58 4.77 0.33
N PRO A 330 3.50 5.57 -0.25
CA PRO A 330 4.87 5.14 -0.42
C PRO A 330 5.56 4.89 0.93
N ALA A 331 6.42 3.86 0.96
CA ALA A 331 7.32 3.66 2.07
C ALA A 331 8.59 4.47 1.80
N ILE A 332 8.90 5.39 2.71
CA ILE A 332 10.07 6.27 2.58
C ILE A 332 11.21 5.64 3.37
N ILE A 333 12.32 5.40 2.68
CA ILE A 333 13.55 4.95 3.32
C ILE A 333 14.06 6.06 4.25
N ARG A 334 14.29 5.71 5.51
CA ARG A 334 15.02 6.57 6.43
C ARG A 334 16.49 6.49 6.02
N GLY A 335 17.12 7.65 5.83
CA GLY A 335 18.55 7.73 5.55
C GLY A 335 19.30 6.83 6.54
N SER A 336 20.23 6.02 6.03
CA SER A 336 21.09 5.22 6.92
C SER A 336 21.77 6.18 7.90
N PRO A 337 21.85 5.84 9.21
CA PRO A 337 22.69 6.59 10.12
C PRO A 337 24.14 6.68 9.64
#